data_AF-A0A8H8SMD9-F1
#
_entry.id   AF-A0A8H8SMD9-F1
#
_cell.length_a   1.000
_cell.length_b   1.000
_cell.length_c   1.000
_cell.angle_alpha   90.00
_cell.angle_beta   90.00
_cell.angle_gamma   90.00
#
_symmetry.space_group_name_H-M   'P 1'
#
loop_
_entity.id
_entity.type
_entity.pdbx_description
1 polymer ?
#
loop_
_entity_poly.entity_id
_entity_poly.type
_entity_poly.pdbx_seq_one_letter_code
_entity_poly.pdbx_strand_id
1 'polypeptide(L)' 'MTGTSMAAPHVSGVIAYLLAVEGPRTPPNMRVRIQELSPDFRLVGIPVDTRNEMIWNGGE' A
#
# COMPACT_ATOMS: atom_id res chain seq x y z
N MET A 1 -8.79 5.16 18.88
CA MET A 1 -8.97 5.89 17.61
C MET A 1 -8.82 4.87 16.48
N THR A 2 -9.79 4.76 15.57
CA THR A 2 -9.86 3.73 14.52
C THR A 2 -10.59 4.30 13.31
N GLY A 3 -10.17 3.96 12.08
CA GLY A 3 -10.90 4.36 10.88
C GLY A 3 -10.04 4.36 9.61
N THR A 4 -10.70 4.45 8.45
CA THR A 4 -10.03 4.58 7.15
C THR A 4 -9.21 5.86 7.05
N SER A 5 -9.61 6.93 7.76
CA SER A 5 -8.83 8.16 7.92
C SER A 5 -7.46 7.92 8.60
N MET A 6 -7.33 6.86 9.39
CA MET A 6 -6.05 6.47 10.02
C MET A 6 -5.27 5.51 9.12
N ALA A 7 -5.93 4.78 8.21
CA ALA A 7 -5.26 3.97 7.19
C ALA A 7 -4.64 4.84 6.07
N ALA A 8 -5.34 5.89 5.64
CA ALA A 8 -4.88 6.82 4.60
C ALA A 8 -3.46 7.39 4.82
N PRO A 9 -3.09 7.91 6.02
CA PRO A 9 -1.75 8.44 6.26
C PRO A 9 -0.65 7.36 6.23
N HIS A 10 -0.97 6.08 6.49
CA HIS A 10 0.00 5.00 6.34
C HIS A 10 0.32 4.76 4.87
N VAL A 11 -0.70 4.76 4.00
CA VAL A 11 -0.52 4.62 2.56
C VAL A 11 0.28 5.79 1.98
N SER A 12 -0.04 7.03 2.35
CA SER A 12 0.71 8.20 1.88
C SER A 12 2.14 8.23 2.41
N GLY A 13 2.37 7.80 3.65
CA GLY A 13 3.71 7.65 4.22
C GLY A 13 4.58 6.65 3.45
N VAL A 14 4.02 5.49 3.09
CA VAL A 14 4.74 4.49 2.27
C VAL A 14 5.03 5.04 0.87
N ILE A 15 4.09 5.72 0.23
CA ILE A 15 4.34 6.37 -1.08
C ILE A 15 5.48 7.39 -0.97
N ALA A 16 5.48 8.24 0.06
CA ALA A 16 6.54 9.22 0.27
C ALA A 16 7.90 8.55 0.50
N TYR A 17 7.93 7.47 1.29
CA TYR A 17 9.13 6.65 1.49
C TYR A 17 9.65 6.07 0.16
N LEU A 18 8.78 5.46 -0.65
CA LEU A 18 9.15 4.88 -1.94
C LEU A 18 9.65 5.92 -2.93
N LEU A 19 9.06 7.12 -2.96
CA LEU A 19 9.57 8.23 -3.77
C LEU A 19 10.97 8.68 -3.34
N ALA A 20 11.26 8.63 -2.04
CA ALA A 20 12.56 9.01 -1.50
C ALA A 20 13.65 7.96 -1.80
N VAL A 21 13.33 6.67 -1.72
CA VAL A 21 14.34 5.59 -1.85
C VAL A 21 14.45 5.01 -3.27
N GLU A 22 13.36 4.98 -4.04
CA GLU A 22 13.33 4.43 -5.41
C GLU A 22 13.31 5.52 -6.49
N GLY A 23 13.17 6.79 -6.10
CA GLY A 23 13.12 7.94 -6.98
C GLY A 23 11.73 8.27 -7.55
N PRO A 24 11.62 9.33 -8.37
CA PRO A 24 10.34 9.82 -8.88
C PRO A 24 9.63 8.81 -9.78
N ARG A 25 8.31 8.71 -9.64
CA ARG A 25 7.44 7.89 -10.49
C ARG A 25 6.15 8.61 -10.83
N THR A 26 5.56 8.24 -11.96
CA THR A 26 4.19 8.66 -12.30
C THR A 26 3.19 8.02 -11.34
N PRO A 27 2.03 8.64 -11.07
CA PRO A 27 1.01 8.06 -10.21
C PRO A 27 0.56 6.64 -10.62
N PRO A 28 0.35 6.31 -11.92
CA PRO A 28 0.04 4.95 -12.33
C PRO A 28 1.15 3.95 -12.01
N ASN A 29 2.41 4.30 -12.26
CA ASN A 29 3.55 3.41 -11.97
C ASN A 29 3.73 3.22 -10.47
N MET A 30 3.49 4.26 -9.66
CA MET A 30 3.52 4.15 -8.20
C MET A 30 2.41 3.22 -7.68
N ARG A 31 1.21 3.30 -8.26
CA ARG A 31 0.11 2.38 -7.93
C ARG A 31 0.49 0.92 -8.21
N VAL A 32 1.09 0.64 -9.36
CA VAL A 32 1.53 -0.73 -9.69
C VAL A 32 2.60 -1.19 -8.69
N ARG A 33 3.59 -0.34 -8.39
CA ARG A 33 4.64 -0.68 -7.42
C ARG A 33 4.09 -1.05 -6.05
N ILE A 34 3.22 -0.22 -5.47
CA ILE A 34 2.68 -0.51 -4.13
C ILE A 34 1.89 -1.81 -4.12
N GLN A 35 1.25 -2.18 -5.24
CA GLN A 35 0.52 -3.44 -5.38
C GLN A 35 1.50 -4.62 -5.48
N GLU A 36 2.59 -4.50 -6.23
CA GLU A 36 3.64 -5.53 -6.29
C GLU A 36 4.31 -5.82 -4.95
N LEU A 37 4.43 -4.79 -4.09
CA LEU A 37 4.98 -4.94 -2.74
C LEU A 37 3.96 -5.47 -1.73
N SER A 38 2.67 -5.28 -1.97
CA SER A 38 1.62 -5.62 -1.01
C SER A 38 1.46 -7.14 -0.92
N PRO A 39 1.60 -7.76 0.27
CA PRO A 39 1.34 -9.18 0.41
C PRO A 39 -0.14 -9.49 0.23
N ASP A 40 -0.41 -10.47 -0.62
CA ASP A 40 -1.77 -10.96 -0.87
C ASP A 40 -2.24 -11.91 0.25
N PHE A 41 -3.57 -11.96 0.43
CA PHE A 41 -4.27 -12.93 1.28
C PHE A 41 -3.89 -12.91 2.77
N ARG A 42 -3.43 -11.77 3.28
CA ARG A 42 -3.10 -11.59 4.71
C ARG A 42 -4.28 -11.14 5.56
N LEU A 43 -5.31 -10.56 4.95
CA LEU A 43 -6.49 -10.07 5.66
C LEU A 43 -7.59 -11.13 5.70
N VAL A 44 -8.37 -11.13 6.77
CA VAL A 44 -9.53 -12.02 6.95
C VAL A 44 -10.83 -11.24 6.86
N GLY A 45 -11.93 -11.89 6.46
CA GLY A 45 -13.25 -11.25 6.35
C GLY A 45 -13.41 -10.30 5.15
N ILE A 46 -12.51 -10.40 4.16
CA ILE A 46 -12.58 -9.58 2.94
C ILE A 46 -13.55 -10.23 1.93
N PRO A 47 -14.53 -9.48 1.40
CA PRO A 47 -15.40 -9.96 0.33
C PRO A 47 -14.63 -10.35 -0.94
N VAL A 48 -15.17 -11.29 -1.73
CA VAL A 48 -14.50 -11.86 -2.91
C VAL A 48 -14.18 -10.83 -4.02
N ASP A 49 -14.92 -9.73 -4.08
CA ASP A 49 -14.75 -8.64 -5.05
C ASP A 49 -13.81 -7.52 -4.55
N THR A 50 -13.29 -7.65 -3.33
CA THR A 50 -12.35 -6.70 -2.73
C THR A 50 -10.95 -7.29 -2.72
N ARG A 51 -9.96 -6.50 -3.16
CA ARG A 51 -8.56 -6.93 -3.17
C ARG A 51 -8.08 -7.19 -1.73
N ASN A 52 -7.50 -8.36 -1.51
CA ASN A 52 -6.92 -8.76 -0.23
C ASN A 52 -5.43 -8.40 -0.21
N GLU A 53 -5.15 -7.09 -0.26
CA GLU A 53 -3.81 -6.51 -0.29
C GLU A 53 -3.60 -5.67 0.99
N MET A 54 -2.44 -5.82 1.64
CA MET A 54 -2.04 -4.98 2.77
C MET A 54 -0.87 -4.07 2.36
N ILE A 55 -0.92 -2.79 2.71
CA ILE A 55 0.19 -1.87 2.38
C ILE A 55 1.51 -2.34 3.01
N TRP A 56 2.58 -2.36 2.22
CA TRP A 56 3.91 -2.80 2.64
C TRP A 56 5.01 -1.92 2.04
N ASN A 57 6.04 -1.62 2.83
CA ASN A 57 7.18 -0.80 2.40
C ASN A 57 8.36 -1.62 1.87
N GLY A 58 8.29 -2.94 1.86
CA GLY A 58 9.39 -3.81 1.42
C GLY A 58 10.50 -4.02 2.45
N GLY A 59 10.30 -3.64 3.72
CA GLY A 59 11.23 -4.00 4.81
C GLY A 59 11.23 -5.52 5.09
N GLU A 60 12.12 -5.99 5.96
CA GLU A 60 12.04 -7.35 6.54
C GLU A 60 11.28 -7.36 7.86
#